data_AF-A0A183AWZ4-F1
#
_entry.id   AF-A0A183AWZ4-F1
#
_cell.length_a   1.000
_cell.length_b   1.000
_cell.length_c   1.000
_cell.angle_alpha   90.00
_cell.angle_beta   90.00
_cell.angle_gamma   90.00
#
_symmetry.space_group_name_H-M   'P 1'
#
loop_
_entity.id
_entity.type
_entity.pdbx_description
1 polymer ?
#
loop_
_entity_poly.entity_id
_entity_poly.type
_entity_poly.pdbx_seq_one_letter_code
_entity_poly.pdbx_strand_id
1 'polypeptide(L)'
;LGAGSSVGPRSVLSVALVTLWSASLVFIVIIVALRWHIPKIFTSEEGVIELSAKILPLLAAFQIFDGTVGVCSGAIRGAGLQLIGAAVCFVTLYVIGAPVSLCMVFLAKYELEGLWVGLTLGTVLEGVFYCIITHTINWEKQVQLAQERTVKVMGKQSKTLYYNDVFTNAGYISEIGEEPNDLVANDGSLTLPVVQQEDLINEEIRYVSGRKMLILKRLILVVILLGMIIISICCRLLIPWSSVLGTFCILPNGSFYRVNGTNVTENCTMVIM
;
A
#
# COMPACT_ATOMS: atom_id res chain seq x y z
N LEU A 1 -7.65 -9.53 -16.50
CA LEU A 1 -6.40 -10.28 -16.77
C LEU A 1 -6.61 -11.79 -16.67
N GLY A 2 -7.26 -12.31 -15.62
CA GLY A 2 -7.50 -13.77 -15.47
C GLY A 2 -8.27 -14.45 -16.61
N ALA A 3 -9.15 -13.71 -17.31
CA ALA A 3 -9.90 -14.23 -18.46
C ALA A 3 -9.15 -14.20 -19.81
N GLY A 4 -7.86 -13.81 -19.85
CA GLY A 4 -7.08 -13.78 -21.10
C GLY A 4 -7.43 -12.65 -22.08
N SER A 5 -8.34 -11.73 -21.72
CA SER A 5 -8.73 -10.58 -22.55
C SER A 5 -8.01 -9.28 -22.14
N SER A 6 -7.47 -8.56 -23.12
CA SER A 6 -6.84 -7.23 -22.96
C SER A 6 -7.84 -6.08 -22.94
N VAL A 7 -9.05 -6.29 -23.47
CA VAL A 7 -10.12 -5.28 -23.54
C VAL A 7 -10.78 -5.06 -22.19
N GLY A 8 -11.00 -6.15 -21.43
CA GLY A 8 -11.67 -6.12 -20.13
C GLY A 8 -11.06 -5.10 -19.14
N PRO A 9 -9.74 -5.16 -18.86
CA PRO A 9 -9.10 -4.23 -17.92
C PRO A 9 -9.24 -2.75 -18.32
N ARG A 10 -9.16 -2.43 -19.62
CA ARG A 10 -9.32 -1.05 -20.12
C ARG A 10 -10.73 -0.52 -19.88
N SER A 11 -11.74 -1.33 -20.20
CA SER A 11 -13.14 -0.98 -20.02
C SER A 11 -13.48 -0.77 -18.54
N VAL A 12 -13.08 -1.72 -17.67
CA VAL A 12 -13.33 -1.62 -16.23
C VAL A 12 -12.65 -0.39 -15.62
N LEU A 13 -11.43 -0.08 -16.02
CA LEU A 13 -10.74 1.14 -15.58
C LEU A 13 -11.52 2.40 -15.99
N SER A 14 -11.92 2.49 -17.25
CA SER A 14 -12.65 3.65 -17.76
C SER A 14 -13.98 3.83 -17.05
N VAL A 15 -14.74 2.75 -16.85
CA VAL A 15 -16.01 2.78 -16.11
C VAL A 15 -15.77 3.22 -14.67
N ALA A 16 -14.76 2.65 -14.00
CA ALA A 16 -14.43 2.99 -12.62
C ALA A 16 -14.10 4.49 -12.46
N LEU A 17 -13.28 5.06 -13.35
CA LEU A 17 -12.94 6.48 -13.33
C LEU A 17 -14.18 7.37 -13.54
N VAL A 18 -15.03 7.03 -14.52
CA VAL A 18 -16.26 7.80 -14.78
C VAL A 18 -17.22 7.72 -13.60
N THR A 19 -17.42 6.55 -13.00
CA THR A 19 -18.27 6.39 -11.81
C THR A 19 -17.71 7.12 -10.60
N LEU A 20 -16.38 7.16 -10.45
CA LEU A 20 -15.73 7.88 -9.37
C LEU A 20 -15.95 9.38 -9.54
N TRP A 21 -15.64 9.95 -10.71
CA TRP A 21 -15.80 11.39 -10.95
C TRP A 21 -17.26 11.85 -10.82
N SER A 22 -18.23 11.05 -11.28
CA SER A 22 -19.64 11.39 -11.13
C SER A 22 -20.09 11.37 -9.66
N ALA A 23 -19.67 10.37 -8.88
CA ALA A 23 -19.94 10.30 -7.46
C ALA A 23 -19.23 11.41 -6.67
N SER A 24 -17.97 11.71 -7.01
CA SER A 24 -17.20 12.78 -6.38
C SER A 24 -17.82 14.15 -6.61
N LEU A 25 -18.42 14.42 -7.78
CA LEU A 25 -19.12 15.67 -8.04
C LEU A 25 -20.30 15.87 -7.09
N VAL A 26 -21.11 14.83 -6.89
CA VAL A 26 -22.24 14.86 -5.93
C VAL A 26 -21.71 15.08 -4.51
N PHE A 27 -20.63 14.37 -4.13
CA PHE A 27 -20.02 14.49 -2.81
C PHE A 27 -19.50 15.90 -2.54
N ILE A 28 -18.87 16.55 -3.53
CA ILE A 28 -18.40 17.94 -3.41
C ILE A 28 -19.55 18.88 -3.11
N VAL A 29 -20.65 18.77 -3.85
CA VAL A 29 -21.83 19.62 -3.64
C VAL A 29 -22.35 19.47 -2.21
N ILE A 30 -22.45 18.24 -1.71
CA ILE A 30 -22.91 17.94 -0.36
C ILE A 30 -21.97 18.54 0.70
N ILE A 31 -20.66 18.31 0.58
CA ILE A 31 -19.66 18.80 1.54
C ILE A 31 -19.61 20.33 1.56
N VAL A 32 -19.63 20.96 0.40
CA VAL A 32 -19.61 22.44 0.30
C VAL A 32 -20.89 23.04 0.87
N ALA A 33 -22.06 22.45 0.59
CA ALA A 33 -23.34 22.91 1.14
C ALA A 33 -23.40 22.75 2.67
N LEU A 34 -22.88 21.65 3.20
CA LEU A 34 -22.90 21.33 4.63
C LEU A 34 -21.65 21.77 5.38
N ARG A 35 -20.78 22.61 4.78
CA ARG A 35 -19.47 22.96 5.36
C ARG A 35 -19.52 23.58 6.77
N TRP A 36 -20.62 24.23 7.12
CA TRP A 36 -20.83 24.83 8.45
C TRP A 36 -21.52 23.90 9.45
N HIS A 37 -22.09 22.79 8.99
CA HIS A 37 -22.81 21.82 9.81
C HIS A 37 -21.95 20.60 10.14
N ILE A 38 -21.10 20.15 9.21
CA ILE A 38 -20.22 19.00 9.42
C ILE A 38 -19.29 19.21 10.62
N PRO A 39 -18.58 20.34 10.79
CA PRO A 39 -17.66 20.49 11.93
C PRO A 39 -18.38 20.46 13.30
N LYS A 40 -19.64 20.90 13.35
CA LYS A 40 -20.45 20.94 14.58
C LYS A 40 -20.76 19.56 15.16
N ILE A 41 -20.62 18.48 14.37
CA ILE A 41 -20.78 17.11 14.87
C ILE A 41 -19.54 16.63 15.64
N PHE A 42 -18.39 17.26 15.42
CA PHE A 42 -17.11 16.87 16.02
C PHE A 42 -16.69 17.77 17.17
N THR A 43 -17.08 19.04 17.16
CA THR A 43 -16.67 20.02 18.16
C THR A 43 -17.71 21.13 18.34
N SER A 44 -17.79 21.66 19.56
CA SER A 44 -18.59 22.83 19.91
C SER A 44 -17.80 24.14 19.87
N GLU A 45 -16.47 24.07 19.71
CA GLU A 45 -15.59 25.24 19.69
C GLU A 45 -15.72 26.01 18.37
N GLU A 46 -16.21 27.25 18.44
CA GLU A 46 -16.51 28.08 17.27
C GLU A 46 -15.29 28.32 16.37
N GLY A 47 -14.11 28.55 16.95
CA GLY A 47 -12.88 28.75 16.18
C GLY A 47 -12.48 27.53 15.35
N VAL A 48 -12.69 26.32 15.88
CA VAL A 48 -12.39 25.07 15.15
C VAL A 48 -13.44 24.82 14.07
N ILE A 49 -14.71 25.17 14.33
CA ILE A 49 -15.79 25.10 13.35
C ILE A 49 -15.50 26.01 12.16
N GLU A 50 -15.11 27.26 12.42
CA GLU A 50 -14.81 28.23 11.36
C GLU A 50 -13.61 27.79 10.52
N LEU A 51 -12.52 27.36 11.16
CA LEU A 51 -11.34 26.86 10.46
C LEU A 51 -11.67 25.64 9.60
N SER A 52 -12.42 24.68 10.14
CA SER A 52 -12.84 23.48 9.40
C SER A 52 -13.74 23.84 8.21
N ALA A 53 -14.70 24.75 8.40
CA ALA A 53 -15.61 25.20 7.34
C ALA A 53 -14.89 25.93 6.19
N LYS A 54 -13.74 26.57 6.46
CA LYS A 54 -12.87 27.16 5.44
C LYS A 54 -12.12 26.11 4.62
N ILE A 55 -11.66 25.03 5.24
CA ILE A 55 -10.86 23.99 4.59
C ILE A 55 -11.72 22.95 3.86
N LEU A 56 -12.95 22.71 4.29
CA LEU A 56 -13.84 21.68 3.72
C LEU A 56 -14.02 21.75 2.18
N PRO A 57 -14.15 22.94 1.54
CA PRO A 57 -14.17 23.02 0.09
C PRO A 57 -12.89 22.51 -0.59
N LEU A 58 -11.72 22.78 0.00
CA LEU A 58 -10.44 22.27 -0.49
C LEU A 58 -10.35 20.75 -0.35
N LEU A 59 -10.75 20.22 0.81
CA LEU A 59 -10.88 18.78 1.08
C LEU A 59 -11.83 18.08 0.07
N ALA A 60 -12.94 18.73 -0.25
CA ALA A 60 -13.89 18.20 -1.22
C ALA A 60 -13.26 18.08 -2.62
N ALA A 61 -12.50 19.09 -3.06
CA ALA A 61 -11.78 19.05 -4.33
C ALA A 61 -10.66 18.01 -4.33
N PHE A 62 -9.90 17.92 -3.23
CA PHE A 62 -8.85 16.93 -3.01
C PHE A 62 -9.35 15.48 -3.23
N GLN A 63 -10.56 15.17 -2.76
CA GLN A 63 -11.16 13.83 -2.83
C GLN A 63 -11.26 13.28 -4.27
N ILE A 64 -11.44 14.12 -5.29
CA ILE A 64 -11.48 13.66 -6.70
C ILE A 64 -10.14 13.02 -7.08
N PHE A 65 -9.05 13.71 -6.76
CA PHE A 65 -7.71 13.27 -7.12
C PHE A 65 -7.30 12.07 -6.28
N ASP A 66 -7.60 12.09 -4.98
CA ASP A 66 -7.36 10.94 -4.09
C ASP A 66 -8.10 9.68 -4.57
N GLY A 67 -9.38 9.83 -4.96
CA GLY A 67 -10.16 8.74 -5.56
C GLY A 67 -9.55 8.24 -6.88
N THR A 68 -9.04 9.14 -7.71
CA THR A 68 -8.38 8.80 -8.98
C THR A 68 -7.10 8.01 -8.73
N VAL A 69 -6.26 8.45 -7.78
CA VAL A 69 -5.09 7.71 -7.31
C VAL A 69 -5.51 6.31 -6.82
N GLY A 70 -6.58 6.21 -6.05
CA GLY A 70 -7.11 4.92 -5.57
C GLY A 70 -7.45 3.94 -6.70
N VAL A 71 -8.23 4.38 -7.69
CA VAL A 71 -8.63 3.55 -8.85
C VAL A 71 -7.41 3.13 -9.68
N CYS A 72 -6.56 4.08 -10.06
CA CYS A 72 -5.36 3.80 -10.84
C CYS A 72 -4.36 2.93 -10.08
N SER A 73 -4.21 3.14 -8.77
CA SER A 73 -3.37 2.32 -7.90
C SER A 73 -3.88 0.89 -7.84
N GLY A 74 -5.20 0.69 -7.80
CA GLY A 74 -5.83 -0.63 -7.94
C GLY A 74 -5.46 -1.29 -9.27
N ALA A 75 -5.54 -0.55 -10.38
CA ALA A 75 -5.20 -1.06 -11.71
C ALA A 75 -3.70 -1.40 -11.86
N ILE A 76 -2.80 -0.53 -11.39
CA ILE A 76 -1.35 -0.75 -11.38
C ILE A 76 -0.99 -1.99 -10.56
N ARG A 77 -1.59 -2.16 -9.38
CA ARG A 77 -1.42 -3.36 -8.55
C ARG A 77 -1.99 -4.60 -9.24
N GLY A 78 -3.15 -4.49 -9.88
CA GLY A 78 -3.74 -5.57 -10.68
C GLY A 78 -2.87 -5.99 -11.87
N ALA A 79 -2.11 -5.07 -12.46
CA ALA A 79 -1.14 -5.35 -13.52
C ALA A 79 0.20 -5.91 -12.99
N GLY A 80 0.46 -5.85 -11.68
CA GLY A 80 1.74 -6.25 -11.09
C GLY A 80 2.85 -5.22 -11.31
N LEU A 81 2.50 -3.94 -11.45
CA LEU A 81 3.42 -2.81 -11.62
C LEU A 81 3.57 -2.00 -10.31
N GLN A 82 3.41 -2.65 -9.15
CA GLN A 82 3.38 -2.00 -7.84
C GLN A 82 4.65 -1.19 -7.51
N LEU A 83 5.82 -1.60 -8.03
CA LEU A 83 7.08 -0.88 -7.81
C LEU A 83 7.04 0.52 -8.45
N ILE A 84 6.46 0.63 -9.66
CA ILE A 84 6.32 1.91 -10.35
C ILE A 84 5.34 2.80 -9.59
N GLY A 85 4.20 2.25 -9.15
CA GLY A 85 3.23 3.00 -8.33
C GLY A 85 3.86 3.52 -7.02
N ALA A 86 4.59 2.67 -6.31
CA ALA A 86 5.28 3.05 -5.07
C ALA A 86 6.33 4.16 -5.31
N ALA A 87 7.09 4.09 -6.40
CA ALA A 87 8.07 5.12 -6.76
C ALA A 87 7.39 6.47 -7.04
N VAL A 88 6.28 6.47 -7.79
CA VAL A 88 5.52 7.69 -8.06
C VAL A 88 4.97 8.29 -6.77
N CYS A 89 4.31 7.48 -5.94
CA CYS A 89 3.77 7.91 -4.64
C CYS A 89 4.85 8.55 -3.76
N PHE A 90 6.03 7.91 -3.69
CA PHE A 90 7.15 8.45 -2.93
C PHE A 90 7.59 9.82 -3.45
N VAL A 91 7.77 9.96 -4.77
CA VAL A 91 8.22 11.23 -5.36
C VAL A 91 7.16 12.33 -5.17
N THR A 92 5.90 12.06 -5.50
CA THR A 92 4.86 13.08 -5.50
C THR A 92 4.47 13.52 -4.09
N LEU A 93 4.32 12.59 -3.14
CA LEU A 93 3.90 12.93 -1.78
C LEU A 93 5.06 13.30 -0.86
N TYR A 94 6.19 12.59 -0.92
CA TYR A 94 7.28 12.82 0.05
C TYR A 94 8.36 13.77 -0.47
N VAL A 95 8.71 13.71 -1.76
CA VAL A 95 9.75 14.58 -2.32
C VAL A 95 9.20 15.95 -2.73
N ILE A 96 7.92 16.01 -3.13
CA ILE A 96 7.29 17.26 -3.59
C ILE A 96 6.24 17.76 -2.59
N GLY A 97 5.21 16.95 -2.31
CA GLY A 97 4.08 17.35 -1.47
C GLY A 97 4.51 17.80 -0.07
N ALA A 98 5.27 16.97 0.64
CA ALA A 98 5.70 17.27 2.01
C ALA A 98 6.56 18.55 2.11
N PRO A 99 7.61 18.77 1.28
CA PRO A 99 8.34 20.04 1.29
C PRO A 99 7.45 21.24 0.98
N VAL A 100 6.55 21.15 -0.01
CA VAL A 100 5.64 22.24 -0.35
C VAL A 100 4.69 22.56 0.81
N SER A 101 4.12 21.53 1.45
CA SER A 101 3.30 21.69 2.66
C SER A 101 4.08 22.41 3.77
N LEU A 102 5.31 21.96 4.06
CA LEU A 102 6.15 22.59 5.10
C LEU A 102 6.50 24.03 4.73
N CYS A 103 6.84 24.31 3.47
CA CYS A 103 7.09 25.66 3.01
C CYS A 103 5.86 26.56 3.18
N MET A 104 4.66 26.10 2.83
CA MET A 104 3.44 26.90 3.00
C MET A 104 3.11 27.16 4.47
N VAL A 105 3.34 26.18 5.36
CA VAL A 105 3.14 26.34 6.80
C VAL A 105 4.13 27.36 7.37
N PHE A 106 5.42 27.21 7.11
CA PHE A 106 6.46 27.99 7.79
C PHE A 106 6.84 29.30 7.09
N LEU A 107 6.99 29.31 5.77
CA LEU A 107 7.40 30.51 5.03
C LEU A 107 6.21 31.42 4.77
N ALA A 108 5.09 30.84 4.35
CA ALA A 108 3.92 31.59 3.93
C ALA A 108 2.87 31.79 5.04
N LYS A 109 3.07 31.16 6.22
CA LYS A 109 2.23 31.32 7.42
C LYS A 109 0.75 31.01 7.18
N TYR A 110 0.44 30.07 6.29
CA TYR A 110 -0.93 29.61 6.02
C TYR A 110 -1.40 28.51 7.01
N GLU A 111 -0.61 28.23 8.06
CA GLU A 111 -0.95 27.27 9.12
C GLU A 111 -1.54 25.95 8.56
N LEU A 112 -2.74 25.56 8.99
CA LEU A 112 -3.41 24.33 8.56
C LEU A 112 -3.80 24.36 7.07
N GLU A 113 -4.18 25.51 6.53
CA GLU A 113 -4.55 25.64 5.11
C GLU A 113 -3.35 25.34 4.20
N GLY A 114 -2.17 25.85 4.58
CA GLY A 114 -0.93 25.61 3.85
C GLY A 114 -0.55 24.13 3.77
N LEU A 115 -0.78 23.39 4.86
CA LEU A 115 -0.57 21.95 4.89
C LEU A 115 -1.45 21.23 3.87
N TRP A 116 -2.75 21.53 3.86
CA TRP A 116 -3.73 20.92 2.97
C TRP A 116 -3.51 21.29 1.51
N VAL A 117 -3.09 22.51 1.21
CA VAL A 117 -2.77 22.92 -0.17
C VAL A 117 -1.56 22.15 -0.71
N GLY A 118 -0.49 22.03 0.07
CA GLY A 118 0.68 21.23 -0.33
C GLY A 118 0.36 19.74 -0.50
N LEU A 119 -0.46 19.17 0.38
CA LEU A 119 -0.94 17.79 0.26
C LEU A 119 -1.79 17.61 -0.99
N THR A 120 -2.68 18.56 -1.26
CA THR A 120 -3.52 18.56 -2.46
C THR A 120 -2.69 18.62 -3.73
N LEU A 121 -1.65 19.46 -3.76
CA LEU A 121 -0.74 19.52 -4.90
C LEU A 121 -0.03 18.18 -5.12
N GLY A 122 0.46 17.54 -4.06
CA GLY A 122 1.11 16.23 -4.12
C GLY A 122 0.18 15.16 -4.71
N THR A 123 -1.07 15.10 -4.23
CA THR A 123 -2.07 14.12 -4.70
C THR A 123 -2.57 14.41 -6.10
N VAL A 124 -2.69 15.68 -6.51
CA VAL A 124 -3.00 16.06 -7.90
C VAL A 124 -1.92 15.55 -8.84
N LEU A 125 -0.65 15.80 -8.51
CA LEU A 125 0.49 15.30 -9.30
C LEU A 125 0.49 13.78 -9.35
N GLU A 126 0.27 13.11 -8.21
CA GLU A 126 0.16 11.65 -8.15
C GLU A 126 -0.94 11.13 -9.05
N GLY A 127 -2.15 11.70 -8.97
CA GLY A 127 -3.30 11.31 -9.79
C GLY A 127 -3.02 11.45 -11.28
N VAL A 128 -2.35 12.54 -11.70
CA VAL A 128 -1.96 12.75 -13.10
C VAL A 128 -0.98 11.67 -13.57
N PHE A 129 0.09 11.41 -12.82
CA PHE A 129 1.05 10.37 -13.18
C PHE A 129 0.42 8.98 -13.19
N TYR A 130 -0.42 8.67 -12.21
CA TYR A 130 -1.14 7.41 -12.14
C TYR A 130 -2.10 7.21 -13.31
N CYS A 131 -2.83 8.24 -13.72
CA CYS A 131 -3.65 8.23 -14.93
C CYS A 131 -2.79 7.95 -16.18
N ILE A 132 -1.71 8.70 -16.37
CA ILE A 132 -0.80 8.53 -17.53
C ILE A 132 -0.26 7.10 -17.57
N ILE A 133 0.25 6.60 -16.44
CA ILE A 133 0.78 5.24 -16.35
C ILE A 133 -0.32 4.24 -16.71
N THR A 134 -1.50 4.36 -16.10
CA THR A 134 -2.56 3.37 -16.31
C THR A 134 -3.08 3.35 -17.75
N HIS A 135 -3.16 4.52 -18.40
CA HIS A 135 -3.53 4.62 -19.82
C HIS A 135 -2.44 4.11 -20.77
N THR A 136 -1.17 4.19 -20.38
CA THR A 136 -0.03 3.71 -21.18
C THR A 136 0.30 2.23 -20.95
N ILE A 137 -0.36 1.55 -20.00
CA ILE A 137 -0.18 0.11 -19.79
C ILE A 137 -0.49 -0.65 -21.08
N ASN A 138 0.49 -1.41 -21.58
CA ASN A 138 0.25 -2.41 -22.61
C ASN A 138 -0.46 -3.61 -22.00
N TRP A 139 -1.79 -3.57 -22.05
CA TRP A 139 -2.67 -4.60 -21.50
C TRP A 139 -2.49 -5.98 -22.15
N GLU A 140 -2.10 -6.06 -23.43
CA GLU A 140 -1.81 -7.34 -24.09
C GLU A 140 -0.57 -8.00 -23.50
N LYS A 141 0.51 -7.22 -23.34
CA LYS A 141 1.72 -7.68 -22.65
C LYS A 141 1.42 -8.12 -21.22
N GLN A 142 0.55 -7.39 -20.50
CA GLN A 142 0.17 -7.78 -19.13
C GLN A 142 -0.66 -9.06 -19.08
N VAL A 143 -1.50 -9.33 -20.09
CA VAL A 143 -2.21 -10.62 -20.20
C VAL A 143 -1.23 -11.77 -20.39
N GLN A 144 -0.26 -11.62 -21.31
CA GLN A 144 0.76 -12.64 -21.56
C GLN A 144 1.58 -12.94 -20.28
N LEU A 145 2.09 -11.88 -19.64
CA LEU A 145 2.82 -12.00 -18.38
C LEU A 145 1.96 -12.63 -17.27
N ALA A 146 0.65 -12.32 -17.22
CA ALA A 146 -0.25 -12.96 -16.27
C ALA A 146 -0.41 -14.46 -16.55
N GLN A 147 -0.58 -14.86 -17.82
CA GLN A 147 -0.68 -16.27 -18.20
C GLN A 147 0.62 -17.04 -17.90
N GLU A 148 1.79 -16.49 -18.21
CA GLU A 148 3.08 -17.09 -17.87
C GLU A 148 3.24 -17.33 -16.36
N ARG A 149 2.77 -16.38 -15.53
CA ARG A 149 2.78 -16.52 -14.07
C ARG A 149 1.89 -17.68 -13.63
N THR A 150 0.71 -17.83 -14.23
CA THR A 150 -0.22 -18.92 -13.89
C THR A 150 0.29 -20.28 -14.35
N VAL A 151 0.88 -20.38 -15.55
CA VAL A 151 1.46 -21.64 -16.08
C VAL A 151 2.60 -22.13 -15.20
N LYS A 152 3.48 -21.24 -14.72
CA LYS A 152 4.55 -21.60 -13.76
C LYS A 152 4.00 -22.17 -12.45
N VAL A 153 2.86 -21.66 -11.99
CA VAL A 153 2.19 -22.14 -10.77
C VAL A 153 1.51 -23.49 -11.03
N MET A 154 0.77 -23.62 -12.13
CA MET A 154 0.09 -24.86 -12.52
C MET A 154 1.08 -25.99 -12.79
N GLY A 155 2.19 -25.72 -13.47
CA GLY A 155 3.26 -26.70 -13.68
C GLY A 155 3.90 -27.18 -12.38
N LYS A 156 4.10 -26.27 -11.41
CA LYS A 156 4.52 -26.64 -10.05
C LYS A 156 3.48 -27.49 -9.34
N GLN A 157 2.21 -27.08 -9.39
CA GLN A 157 1.12 -27.79 -8.73
C GLN A 157 0.88 -29.18 -9.32
N SER A 158 0.96 -29.32 -10.65
CA SER A 158 0.82 -30.61 -11.34
C SER A 158 1.99 -31.55 -11.03
N LYS A 159 3.22 -31.03 -10.95
CA LYS A 159 4.37 -31.81 -10.45
C LYS A 159 4.18 -32.26 -9.01
N THR A 160 3.70 -31.38 -8.12
CA THR A 160 3.41 -31.73 -6.73
C THR A 160 2.29 -32.77 -6.62
N LEU A 161 1.21 -32.65 -7.41
CA LEU A 161 0.12 -33.61 -7.41
C LEU A 161 0.57 -34.99 -7.90
N TYR A 162 1.34 -35.02 -9.00
CA TYR A 162 1.93 -36.25 -9.53
C TYR A 162 2.86 -36.93 -8.52
N TYR A 163 3.73 -36.15 -7.85
CA TYR A 163 4.64 -36.70 -6.85
C TYR A 163 3.90 -37.24 -5.62
N ASN A 164 2.85 -36.55 -5.16
CA ASN A 164 2.01 -37.04 -4.07
C ASN A 164 1.28 -38.33 -4.46
N ASP A 165 0.81 -38.45 -5.70
CA ASP A 165 0.11 -39.64 -6.19
C ASP A 165 1.07 -40.84 -6.30
N VAL A 166 2.29 -40.62 -6.81
CA VAL A 166 3.34 -41.65 -6.84
C VAL A 166 3.75 -42.06 -5.42
N PHE A 167 3.92 -41.13 -4.48
CA PHE A 167 4.31 -41.44 -3.11
C PHE A 167 3.21 -42.19 -2.34
N THR A 168 1.93 -41.83 -2.56
CA THR A 168 0.78 -42.49 -1.92
C THR A 168 0.59 -43.90 -2.47
N ASN A 169 0.73 -44.08 -3.78
CA ASN A 169 0.67 -45.40 -4.42
C ASN A 169 1.88 -46.27 -4.08
N ALA A 170 3.09 -45.69 -3.93
CA ALA A 170 4.28 -46.42 -3.49
C ALA A 170 4.17 -46.91 -2.04
N GLY A 171 3.55 -46.12 -1.15
CA GLY A 171 3.23 -46.55 0.21
C GLY A 171 2.21 -47.68 0.28
N TYR A 172 1.30 -47.74 -0.69
CA TYR A 172 0.32 -48.83 -0.84
C TYR A 172 0.96 -50.11 -1.39
N ILE A 173 1.96 -49.99 -2.28
CA ILE A 173 2.67 -51.14 -2.85
C ILE A 173 3.63 -51.80 -1.83
N SER A 174 4.08 -51.06 -0.80
CA SER A 174 4.91 -51.65 0.27
C SER A 174 4.16 -52.58 1.25
N GLU A 175 2.84 -52.73 1.13
CA GLU A 175 2.05 -53.66 1.98
C GLU A 175 1.60 -54.96 1.29
N ILE A 176 1.88 -55.14 0.00
CA ILE A 176 1.53 -56.39 -0.70
C ILE A 176 2.80 -57.18 -0.96
N GLY A 177 3.21 -57.95 0.04
CA GLY A 177 4.17 -59.03 -0.16
C GLY A 177 3.47 -60.22 -0.83
N GLU A 178 3.87 -60.55 -2.06
CA GLU A 178 3.90 -61.92 -2.59
C GLU A 178 4.57 -61.95 -3.97
N GLU A 179 5.67 -62.70 -4.10
CA GLU A 179 6.15 -63.29 -5.37
C GLU A 179 5.31 -64.55 -5.64
N PRO A 180 4.95 -64.89 -6.91
CA PRO A 180 5.94 -65.54 -7.79
C PRO A 180 5.81 -65.29 -9.31
N ASN A 181 6.98 -65.36 -9.97
CA ASN A 181 7.32 -65.92 -11.29
C ASN A 181 6.22 -66.09 -12.37
N ASP A 182 6.36 -65.36 -13.49
CA ASP A 182 6.85 -65.90 -14.77
C ASP A 182 6.56 -64.93 -15.94
N LEU A 183 7.46 -64.95 -16.94
CA LEU A 183 7.33 -64.48 -18.33
C LEU A 183 7.94 -63.11 -18.74
N VAL A 184 9.21 -63.22 -19.16
CA VAL A 184 9.79 -62.79 -20.46
C VAL A 184 10.06 -61.29 -20.75
N ALA A 185 11.34 -61.08 -21.11
CA ALA A 185 11.94 -60.03 -21.96
C ALA A 185 12.12 -58.64 -21.34
N ASN A 186 13.16 -57.86 -21.65
CA ASN A 186 14.47 -58.04 -22.27
C ASN A 186 15.13 -56.66 -22.11
N ASP A 187 16.40 -56.64 -21.73
CA ASP A 187 17.37 -55.55 -21.91
C ASP A 187 17.14 -54.17 -21.24
N GLY A 188 18.22 -53.65 -20.66
CA GLY A 188 18.33 -52.28 -20.18
C GLY A 188 18.03 -52.09 -18.68
N SER A 189 19.05 -52.33 -17.84
CA SER A 189 19.28 -51.70 -16.53
C SER A 189 18.20 -50.71 -16.05
N LEU A 190 17.32 -51.15 -15.16
CA LEU A 190 16.45 -50.25 -14.41
C LEU A 190 17.22 -49.66 -13.22
N THR A 191 18.25 -48.86 -13.52
CA THR A 191 18.67 -47.84 -12.56
C THR A 191 17.53 -46.81 -12.54
N LEU A 192 16.70 -46.83 -11.49
CA LEU A 192 15.88 -45.68 -11.12
C LEU A 192 16.74 -44.42 -11.30
N PRO A 193 16.29 -43.39 -12.04
CA PRO A 193 17.16 -42.27 -12.37
C PRO A 193 17.43 -41.49 -11.09
N VAL A 194 18.56 -41.77 -10.45
CA VAL A 194 19.08 -41.04 -9.27
C VAL A 194 19.17 -39.53 -9.57
N VAL A 195 19.40 -39.19 -10.84
CA VAL A 195 19.39 -37.81 -11.37
C VAL A 195 18.03 -37.12 -11.20
N GLN A 196 16.92 -37.85 -11.36
CA GLN A 196 15.56 -37.29 -11.24
C GLN A 196 15.19 -37.01 -9.77
N GLN A 197 15.63 -37.86 -8.84
CA GLN A 197 15.37 -37.75 -7.40
C GLN A 197 16.08 -36.52 -6.80
N GLU A 198 17.32 -36.26 -7.24
CA GLU A 198 18.12 -35.12 -6.78
C GLU A 198 17.55 -33.79 -7.29
N ASP A 199 17.07 -33.75 -8.55
CA ASP A 199 16.37 -32.59 -9.11
C ASP A 199 15.04 -32.29 -8.40
N LEU A 200 14.31 -33.34 -7.99
CA LEU A 200 13.06 -33.22 -7.23
C LEU A 200 13.29 -32.70 -5.80
N ILE A 201 14.30 -33.23 -5.09
CA ILE A 201 14.70 -32.74 -3.76
C ILE A 201 15.18 -31.28 -3.85
N ASN A 202 15.96 -30.94 -4.88
CA ASN A 202 16.42 -29.57 -5.09
C ASN A 202 15.27 -28.60 -5.45
N GLU A 203 14.26 -29.05 -6.20
CA GLU A 203 13.06 -28.25 -6.52
C GLU A 203 12.15 -28.08 -5.29
N GLU A 204 12.01 -29.10 -4.45
CA GLU A 204 11.27 -29.06 -3.18
C GLU A 204 11.97 -28.17 -2.15
N ILE A 205 13.30 -28.29 -1.98
CA ILE A 205 14.10 -27.40 -1.13
C ILE A 205 13.96 -25.96 -1.63
N ARG A 206 14.01 -25.70 -2.95
CA ARG A 206 13.84 -24.36 -3.52
C ARG A 206 12.41 -23.83 -3.32
N TYR A 207 11.39 -24.68 -3.34
CA TYR A 207 10.00 -24.32 -3.07
C TYR A 207 9.72 -24.05 -1.59
N VAL A 208 10.16 -24.93 -0.68
CA VAL A 208 10.08 -24.76 0.77
C VAL A 208 10.89 -23.54 1.21
N SER A 209 12.11 -23.38 0.69
CA SER A 209 12.94 -22.19 0.90
C SER A 209 12.25 -20.93 0.36
N GLY A 210 11.60 -21.01 -0.81
CA GLY A 210 10.80 -19.92 -1.36
C GLY A 210 9.64 -19.50 -0.46
N ARG A 211 8.85 -20.44 0.07
CA ARG A 211 7.75 -20.15 1.01
C ARG A 211 8.26 -19.63 2.35
N LYS A 212 9.31 -20.25 2.90
CA LYS A 212 9.98 -19.78 4.13
C LYS A 212 10.51 -18.37 3.93
N MET A 213 11.14 -18.06 2.80
CA MET A 213 11.62 -16.72 2.47
C MET A 213 10.48 -15.71 2.29
N LEU A 214 9.32 -16.12 1.77
CA LEU A 214 8.14 -15.25 1.62
C LEU A 214 7.50 -14.94 2.98
N ILE A 215 7.36 -15.94 3.85
CA ILE A 215 6.88 -15.78 5.23
C ILE A 215 7.88 -14.95 6.03
N LEU A 216 9.18 -15.23 5.90
CA LEU A 216 10.25 -14.49 6.57
C LEU A 216 10.28 -13.03 6.12
N LYS A 217 10.15 -12.72 4.83
CA LYS A 217 10.07 -11.34 4.34
C LYS A 217 8.86 -10.59 4.89
N ARG A 218 7.70 -11.24 4.98
CA ARG A 218 6.49 -10.66 5.59
C ARG A 218 6.69 -10.46 7.09
N LEU A 219 7.30 -11.42 7.79
CA LEU A 219 7.59 -11.34 9.21
C LEU A 219 8.60 -10.22 9.51
N ILE A 220 9.69 -10.13 8.74
CA ILE A 220 10.67 -9.05 8.84
C ILE A 220 9.99 -7.69 8.66
N LEU A 221 9.12 -7.55 7.65
CA LEU A 221 8.39 -6.30 7.43
C LEU A 221 7.49 -5.96 8.63
N VAL A 222 6.76 -6.93 9.18
CA VAL A 222 5.94 -6.72 10.38
C VAL A 222 6.79 -6.35 11.59
N VAL A 223 7.92 -7.02 11.80
CA VAL A 223 8.84 -6.73 12.91
C VAL A 223 9.46 -5.33 12.76
N ILE A 224 9.85 -4.91 11.56
CA ILE A 224 10.35 -3.56 11.30
C ILE A 224 9.27 -2.52 11.61
N LEU A 225 8.02 -2.74 11.16
CA LEU A 225 6.91 -1.83 11.44
C LEU A 225 6.62 -1.73 12.95
N LEU A 226 6.57 -2.86 13.65
CA LEU A 226 6.41 -2.88 15.10
C LEU A 226 7.58 -2.21 15.81
N GLY A 227 8.81 -2.43 15.34
CA GLY A 227 10.01 -1.77 15.84
C GLY A 227 9.94 -0.26 15.68
N MET A 228 9.53 0.24 14.51
CA MET A 228 9.34 1.67 14.26
C MET A 228 8.28 2.28 15.19
N ILE A 229 7.18 1.56 15.44
CA ILE A 229 6.13 1.99 16.39
C ILE A 229 6.69 2.04 17.81
N ILE A 230 7.40 1.00 18.25
CA ILE A 230 8.01 0.94 19.59
C ILE A 230 9.03 2.06 19.74
N ILE A 231 9.90 2.26 18.76
CA ILE A 231 10.88 3.36 18.75
C ILE A 231 10.16 4.71 18.81
N SER A 232 9.10 4.92 18.03
CA SER A 232 8.29 6.15 18.06
C SER A 232 7.68 6.41 19.44
N ILE A 233 7.10 5.38 20.07
CA ILE A 233 6.55 5.45 21.43
C ILE A 233 7.66 5.72 22.45
N CYS A 234 8.80 5.02 22.35
CA CYS A 234 9.96 5.23 23.22
C CYS A 234 10.52 6.65 23.05
N CYS A 235 10.67 7.16 21.84
CA CYS A 235 11.07 8.55 21.59
C CYS A 235 10.07 9.54 22.19
N ARG A 236 8.77 9.25 22.13
CA ARG A 236 7.74 10.09 22.74
C ARG A 236 7.78 10.09 24.28
N LEU A 237 8.11 8.95 24.89
CA LEU A 237 8.10 8.77 26.35
C LEU A 237 9.44 9.11 27.02
N LEU A 238 10.56 8.86 26.36
CA LEU A 238 11.91 9.00 26.94
C LEU A 238 12.54 10.35 26.64
N ILE A 239 12.14 11.01 25.55
CA ILE A 239 12.68 12.33 25.20
C ILE A 239 11.72 13.38 25.76
N PRO A 240 12.15 14.22 26.72
CA PRO A 240 11.39 15.38 27.12
C PRO A 240 11.46 16.41 25.98
N TRP A 241 10.54 16.31 25.02
CA TRP A 241 10.47 17.21 23.86
C TRP A 241 10.42 18.69 24.25
N SER A 242 9.90 19.00 25.44
CA SER A 242 9.90 20.34 26.03
C SER A 242 11.29 20.94 26.24
N SER A 243 12.32 20.12 26.47
CA SER A 243 13.70 20.61 26.65
C SER A 243 14.43 20.85 25.33
N VAL A 244 14.07 20.09 24.28
CA VAL A 244 14.75 20.13 22.97
C VAL A 244 14.15 21.23 22.09
N LEU A 245 12.83 21.29 21.98
CA LEU A 245 12.14 22.20 21.05
C LEU A 245 11.61 23.46 21.75
N GLY A 246 11.56 23.44 23.08
CA GLY A 246 11.10 24.56 23.89
C GLY A 246 9.57 24.68 23.94
N THR A 247 9.06 25.23 25.04
CA THR A 247 7.63 25.46 25.21
C THR A 247 7.28 26.88 24.80
N PHE A 248 6.29 27.05 23.94
CA PHE A 248 5.82 28.36 23.48
C PHE A 248 4.41 28.61 24.00
N CYS A 249 4.14 29.85 24.41
CA CYS A 249 2.83 30.30 24.85
C CYS A 249 2.26 31.22 23.77
N ILE A 250 1.11 30.83 23.23
CA ILE A 250 0.39 31.57 22.19
C ILE A 250 -0.63 32.47 22.89
N LEU A 251 -0.44 33.78 22.77
CA LEU A 251 -1.41 34.76 23.26
C LEU A 251 -2.60 34.90 22.27
N PRO A 252 -3.79 35.34 22.74
CA PRO A 252 -4.95 35.58 21.89
C PRO A 252 -4.74 36.60 20.77
N ASN A 253 -3.68 37.41 20.86
CA ASN A 253 -3.28 38.39 19.84
C ASN A 253 -2.38 37.79 18.74
N GLY A 254 -2.09 36.48 18.76
CA GLY A 254 -1.27 35.77 17.78
C GLY A 254 0.25 35.90 17.97
N SER A 255 0.72 36.53 19.05
CA SER A 255 2.15 36.59 19.38
C SER A 255 2.61 35.37 20.17
N PHE A 256 3.81 34.87 19.86
CA PHE A 256 4.43 33.72 20.52
C PHE A 256 5.64 34.16 21.34
N TYR A 257 5.75 33.70 22.59
CA TYR A 257 6.94 33.86 23.40
C TYR A 257 7.38 32.52 24.01
N ARG A 258 8.71 32.35 24.10
CA ARG A 258 9.32 31.14 24.67
C ARG A 258 9.21 31.20 26.19
N VAL A 259 8.56 30.21 26.78
CA VAL A 259 8.38 30.13 28.24
C VAL A 259 9.55 29.36 28.83
N ASN A 260 10.29 30.02 29.73
CA ASN A 260 11.44 29.45 30.41
C ASN A 260 11.12 29.33 31.93
N GLY A 261 10.12 28.53 32.28
CA GLY A 261 9.70 28.30 33.68
C GLY A 261 8.18 28.22 33.89
N THR A 262 7.74 28.10 35.15
CA THR A 262 6.34 27.83 35.55
C THR A 262 5.46 29.06 35.77
N ASN A 263 5.87 30.25 35.36
CA ASN A 263 5.02 31.44 35.44
C ASN A 263 4.10 31.51 34.22
N VAL A 264 3.08 30.65 34.22
CA VAL A 264 2.02 30.63 33.21
C VAL A 264 0.99 31.69 33.58
N THR A 265 0.93 32.77 32.81
CA THR A 265 -0.20 33.71 32.86
C THR A 265 -1.47 33.02 32.35
N GLU A 266 -2.58 33.15 33.06
CA GLU A 266 -3.84 32.39 32.90
C GLU A 266 -4.56 32.49 31.53
N ASN A 267 -3.97 33.15 30.53
CA ASN A 267 -4.64 33.47 29.27
C ASN A 267 -3.84 33.06 28.02
N CYS A 268 -3.17 31.91 28.04
CA CYS A 268 -2.47 31.41 26.85
C CYS A 268 -2.57 29.91 26.62
N THR A 269 -2.49 29.53 25.34
CA THR A 269 -2.42 28.13 24.91
C THR A 269 -0.96 27.72 24.80
N MET A 270 -0.57 26.71 25.58
CA MET A 270 0.78 26.16 25.57
C MET A 270 0.92 25.17 24.41
N VAL A 271 1.91 25.41 23.56
CA VAL A 271 2.27 24.52 22.45
C VAL A 271 3.71 24.09 22.61
N ILE A 272 3.91 22.77 22.61
CA ILE A 272 5.23 22.16 22.51
C ILE A 272 5.48 22.01 21.02
N MET A 273 6.43 22.78 20.49
CA MET A 273 6.85 22.65 19.10
C MET A 273 7.76 21.44 18.92
#